data_AF-A1YVF8-F1
#
_entry.id   AF-A1YVF8-F1
#
_cell.length_a   1.000
_cell.length_b   1.000
_cell.length_c   1.000
_cell.angle_alpha   90.00
_cell.angle_beta   90.00
_cell.angle_gamma   90.00
#
_symmetry.space_group_name_H-M   'P 1'
#
loop_
_entity.id
_entity.type
_entity.pdbx_description
1 polymer ?
#
loop_
_entity_poly.entity_id
_entity_poly.type
_entity_poly.pdbx_seq_one_letter_code
_entity_poly.pdbx_strand_id
1 'polypeptide(L)'
;MKRVRDSKFELLRIVSMIFIVISHYSLWGGWKETYRYKYLIYQPLGQIGVCVFVFISGYFLSSRFLSAKDGWQRAKKLWIKTLIYSWLIFVIVISITGLKNLSITKILTAIFPVVFGEYWFITEFVVLMLFVPLLNRMLTVIK
;
A
#
# COMPACT_ATOMS: atom_id res chain seq x y z
N MET A 1 22.27 4.34 -21.38
CA MET A 1 22.13 2.91 -20.97
C MET A 1 20.82 2.71 -20.22
N LYS A 2 19.98 1.74 -20.62
CA LYS A 2 18.81 1.33 -19.82
C LYS A 2 19.32 0.76 -18.49
N ARG A 3 18.82 1.29 -17.38
CA ARG A 3 19.18 0.81 -16.04
C ARG A 3 18.67 -0.62 -15.88
N VAL A 4 19.57 -1.57 -15.66
CA VAL A 4 19.22 -2.98 -15.43
C VAL A 4 18.48 -3.08 -14.09
N ARG A 5 17.33 -3.75 -14.08
CA ARG A 5 16.55 -3.99 -12.87
C ARG A 5 17.24 -5.08 -12.04
N ASP A 6 17.37 -4.87 -10.74
CA ASP A 6 17.89 -5.90 -9.84
C ASP A 6 16.78 -6.86 -9.42
N SER A 7 16.83 -8.09 -9.94
CA SER A 7 15.83 -9.12 -9.68
C SER A 7 15.76 -9.54 -8.21
N LYS A 8 16.85 -9.43 -7.44
CA LYS A 8 16.88 -9.82 -6.02
C LYS A 8 15.96 -8.91 -5.19
N PHE A 9 16.07 -7.60 -5.42
CA PHE A 9 15.23 -6.62 -4.74
C PHE A 9 13.76 -6.69 -5.19
N GLU A 10 13.50 -6.96 -6.47
CA GLU A 10 12.12 -7.11 -6.95
C GLU A 10 11.46 -8.37 -6.40
N LEU A 11 12.18 -9.50 -6.32
CA LEU A 11 11.70 -10.71 -5.66
C LEU A 11 11.40 -10.43 -4.17
N LEU A 12 12.30 -9.74 -3.47
CA LEU A 12 12.10 -9.39 -2.07
C LEU A 12 10.87 -8.50 -1.85
N ARG A 13 10.58 -7.58 -2.79
CA ARG A 13 9.34 -6.78 -2.75
C ARG A 13 8.09 -7.63 -2.94
N ILE A 14 8.11 -8.62 -3.83
CA ILE A 14 6.99 -9.54 -4.01
C ILE A 14 6.76 -10.37 -2.74
N VAL A 15 7.83 -10.93 -2.15
CA VAL A 15 7.77 -11.65 -0.87
C VAL A 15 7.21 -10.76 0.23
N SER A 16 7.63 -9.49 0.28
CA SER A 16 7.10 -8.51 1.23
C SER A 16 5.61 -8.25 1.03
N MET A 17 5.14 -8.13 -0.21
CA MET A 17 3.70 -8.00 -0.49
C MET A 17 2.91 -9.23 -0.04
N ILE A 18 3.46 -10.44 -0.25
CA ILE A 18 2.83 -11.69 0.21
C ILE A 18 2.70 -11.69 1.74
N PHE A 19 3.76 -11.31 2.47
CA PHE A 19 3.73 -11.22 3.93
C PHE A 19 2.66 -10.26 4.44
N ILE A 20 2.50 -9.10 3.79
CA ILE A 20 1.44 -8.13 4.09
C ILE A 20 0.07 -8.78 3.91
N VAL A 21 -0.16 -9.47 2.79
CA VAL A 21 -1.45 -10.12 2.50
C VAL A 21 -1.76 -11.23 3.51
N ILE A 22 -0.79 -12.10 3.81
CA ILE A 22 -0.97 -13.19 4.79
C ILE A 22 -1.34 -12.62 6.17
N SER A 23 -0.66 -11.55 6.59
CA SER A 23 -0.95 -10.89 7.86
C SER A 23 -2.33 -10.23 7.90
N HIS A 24 -2.83 -9.67 6.78
CA HIS A 24 -4.19 -9.12 6.75
C HIS A 24 -5.22 -10.24 6.76
N TYR A 25 -4.98 -11.31 6.01
CA TYR A 25 -5.87 -12.45 5.97
C TYR A 25 -5.95 -13.17 7.32
N SER A 26 -4.85 -13.25 8.08
CA SER A 26 -4.87 -13.83 9.42
C SER A 26 -5.74 -13.05 10.41
N LEU A 27 -5.88 -11.73 10.23
CA LEU A 27 -6.71 -10.88 11.08
C LEU A 27 -8.17 -10.80 10.61
N TRP A 28 -8.40 -10.68 9.31
CA TRP A 28 -9.70 -10.35 8.71
C TRP A 28 -10.40 -11.54 8.02
N GLY A 29 -9.76 -12.72 7.98
CA GLY A 29 -10.20 -13.89 7.20
C GLY A 29 -11.47 -14.62 7.68
N GLY A 30 -12.25 -14.06 8.62
CA GLY A 30 -13.50 -14.67 9.08
C GLY A 30 -13.30 -15.99 9.85
N TRP A 31 -12.18 -16.14 10.55
CA TRP A 31 -11.85 -17.36 11.30
C TRP A 31 -12.81 -17.61 12.45
N LYS A 32 -13.11 -18.88 12.74
CA LYS A 32 -13.80 -19.26 13.98
C LYS A 32 -12.93 -18.85 15.18
N GLU A 33 -13.52 -18.19 16.17
CA GLU A 33 -12.81 -17.64 17.33
C GLU A 33 -11.93 -18.70 18.04
N THR A 34 -12.42 -19.94 18.12
CA THR A 34 -11.69 -21.08 18.72
C THR A 34 -10.34 -21.37 18.05
N TYR A 35 -10.12 -20.99 16.79
CA TYR A 35 -8.87 -21.23 16.05
C TYR A 35 -8.10 -19.96 15.71
N ARG A 36 -8.62 -18.78 16.09
CA ARG A 36 -8.06 -17.49 15.71
C ARG A 36 -6.59 -17.33 16.12
N TYR A 37 -6.23 -17.81 17.31
CA TYR A 37 -4.87 -17.75 17.84
C TYR A 37 -3.83 -18.43 16.94
N LYS A 38 -4.21 -19.48 16.18
CA LYS A 38 -3.31 -20.19 15.27
C LYS A 38 -2.84 -19.31 14.12
N TYR A 39 -3.66 -18.35 13.71
CA TYR A 39 -3.38 -17.46 12.59
C TYR A 39 -2.65 -16.19 13.03
N LEU A 40 -2.72 -15.81 14.30
CA LEU A 40 -2.04 -14.62 14.83
C LEU A 40 -0.51 -14.72 14.72
N ILE A 41 0.07 -15.91 14.62
CA ILE A 41 1.50 -16.11 14.37
C ILE A 41 2.00 -15.42 13.09
N TYR A 42 1.10 -15.19 12.12
CA TYR A 42 1.44 -14.51 10.87
C TYR A 42 1.33 -12.99 10.93
N GLN A 43 0.80 -12.42 12.01
CA GLN A 43 0.62 -10.97 12.16
C GLN A 43 1.96 -10.19 12.10
N PRO A 44 3.07 -10.64 12.71
CA PRO A 44 4.36 -9.94 12.61
C PRO A 44 4.89 -9.84 11.18
N LEU A 45 4.54 -10.79 10.29
CA LEU A 45 4.97 -10.77 8.90
C LEU A 45 4.49 -9.53 8.17
N GLY A 46 3.31 -8.99 8.52
CA GLY A 46 2.78 -7.78 7.90
C GLY A 46 3.68 -6.58 8.17
N GLN A 47 4.08 -6.37 9.43
CA GLN A 47 4.97 -5.27 9.81
C GLN A 47 6.35 -5.42 9.15
N ILE A 48 6.92 -6.63 9.17
CA ILE A 48 8.20 -6.93 8.51
C ILE A 48 8.10 -6.63 7.00
N GLY A 49 7.04 -7.09 6.35
CA GLY A 49 6.80 -6.87 4.93
C GLY A 49 6.67 -5.38 4.59
N VAL A 50 5.93 -4.61 5.39
CA VAL A 50 5.82 -3.15 5.22
C VAL A 50 7.18 -2.48 5.35
N CYS A 51 7.95 -2.77 6.41
CA CYS A 51 9.26 -2.17 6.63
C CYS A 51 10.23 -2.48 5.48
N VAL A 52 10.34 -3.75 5.07
CA VAL A 52 11.20 -4.16 3.97
C VAL A 52 10.78 -3.49 2.66
N PHE A 53 9.48 -3.46 2.36
CA PHE A 53 8.97 -2.82 1.15
C PHE A 53 9.29 -1.32 1.09
N VAL A 54 9.11 -0.62 2.21
CA VAL A 54 9.41 0.81 2.34
C VAL A 54 10.91 1.06 2.23
N PHE A 55 11.76 0.27 2.89
CA PHE A 55 13.22 0.42 2.80
C PHE A 55 13.76 0.21 1.39
N ILE A 56 13.32 -0.84 0.68
CA ILE A 56 13.73 -1.07 -0.71
C ILE A 56 13.29 0.11 -1.58
N SER A 57 12.06 0.60 -1.38
CA SER A 57 11.56 1.76 -2.11
C SER A 57 12.42 3.00 -1.83
N GLY A 58 12.68 3.32 -0.56
CA GLY A 58 13.52 4.44 -0.14
C GLY A 58 14.96 4.35 -0.66
N TYR A 59 15.56 3.17 -0.66
CA TYR A 59 16.91 2.93 -1.21
C TYR A 59 17.01 3.33 -2.69
N PHE A 60 16.05 2.90 -3.51
CA PHE A 60 16.07 3.26 -4.94
C PHE A 60 15.66 4.71 -5.21
N LEU A 61 14.82 5.32 -4.37
CA LEU A 61 14.37 6.70 -4.52
C LEU A 61 15.43 7.71 -4.04
N SER A 62 16.19 7.40 -2.98
CA SER A 62 17.30 8.24 -2.49
C SER A 62 18.48 8.30 -3.46
N SER A 63 18.68 7.25 -4.29
CA SER A 63 19.71 7.23 -5.32
C SER A 63 19.48 8.21 -6.50
N ARG A 64 18.42 9.02 -6.46
CA ARG A 64 18.03 9.92 -7.56
C ARG A 64 17.63 11.28 -7.01
N PHE A 65 18.03 12.35 -7.70
CA PHE A 65 17.38 13.64 -7.51
C PHE A 65 15.96 13.55 -8.07
N LEU A 66 14.98 13.68 -7.17
CA LEU A 66 13.56 13.65 -7.52
C LEU A 66 13.02 15.06 -7.30
N SER A 67 12.43 15.63 -8.34
CA SER A 67 11.71 16.90 -8.22
C SER A 67 10.37 16.70 -7.49
N ALA A 68 9.80 17.77 -6.96
CA ALA A 68 8.44 17.75 -6.41
C ALA A 68 7.41 17.21 -7.42
N LYS A 69 7.61 17.53 -8.71
CA LYS A 69 6.78 17.04 -9.81
C LYS A 69 6.84 15.51 -9.96
N ASP A 70 8.01 14.90 -9.78
CA ASP A 70 8.18 13.45 -9.88
C ASP A 70 7.49 12.70 -8.73
N GLY A 71 7.61 13.22 -7.51
CA GLY A 71 6.91 12.71 -6.33
C GLY A 71 5.39 12.76 -6.52
N TRP A 72 4.88 13.92 -6.96
CA TRP A 72 3.46 14.09 -7.28
C TRP A 72 2.96 13.14 -8.38
N GLN A 73 3.71 12.97 -9.47
CA GLN A 73 3.31 12.06 -10.56
C GLN A 73 3.21 10.60 -10.07
N ARG A 74 4.12 10.17 -9.19
CA ARG A 74 4.10 8.82 -8.60
C ARG A 74 2.92 8.64 -7.65
N ALA A 75 2.70 9.61 -6.75
CA ALA A 75 1.57 9.65 -5.84
C ALA A 75 0.24 9.59 -6.62
N LYS A 76 0.07 10.45 -7.63
CA LYS A 76 -1.11 10.46 -8.51
C LYS A 76 -1.33 9.12 -9.21
N LYS A 77 -0.27 8.50 -9.74
CA LYS A 77 -0.38 7.19 -10.41
C LYS A 77 -0.83 6.09 -9.45
N LEU A 78 -0.32 6.10 -8.22
CA LEU A 78 -0.75 5.16 -7.19
C LEU A 78 -2.21 5.40 -6.80
N TRP A 79 -2.57 6.66 -6.53
CA TRP A 79 -3.93 7.04 -6.17
C TRP A 79 -4.95 6.62 -7.23
N ILE A 80 -4.72 6.94 -8.51
CA ILE A 80 -5.64 6.56 -9.59
C ILE A 80 -5.80 5.04 -9.68
N LYS A 81 -4.71 4.27 -9.56
CA LYS A 81 -4.79 2.80 -9.56
C LYS A 81 -5.67 2.31 -8.42
N THR A 82 -5.45 2.82 -7.21
CA THR A 82 -6.24 2.43 -6.04
C THR A 82 -7.72 2.75 -6.21
N LEU A 83 -8.05 3.92 -6.79
CA LEU A 83 -9.44 4.26 -7.10
C LEU A 83 -10.08 3.26 -8.06
N ILE A 84 -9.40 2.92 -9.16
CA ILE A 84 -9.91 1.96 -10.14
C ILE A 84 -10.18 0.60 -9.48
N TYR A 85 -9.23 0.09 -8.69
CA TYR A 85 -9.40 -1.19 -8.00
C TYR A 85 -10.53 -1.14 -6.96
N SER A 86 -10.61 -0.07 -6.19
CA SER A 86 -11.65 0.08 -5.17
C SER A 86 -13.04 0.14 -5.79
N TRP A 87 -13.23 0.92 -6.86
CA TRP A 87 -14.50 1.00 -7.58
C TRP A 87 -14.88 -0.32 -8.25
N LEU A 88 -13.91 -1.02 -8.84
CA LEU A 88 -14.15 -2.34 -9.42
C LEU A 88 -14.65 -3.33 -8.36
N ILE A 89 -13.96 -3.39 -7.21
CA ILE A 89 -14.36 -4.26 -6.10
C ILE A 89 -15.74 -3.86 -5.58
N PHE A 90 -16.00 -2.57 -5.41
CA PHE A 90 -17.28 -2.06 -4.94
C PHE A 90 -18.45 -2.45 -5.86
N VAL A 91 -18.28 -2.32 -7.17
CA VAL A 91 -19.28 -2.75 -8.17
C VAL A 91 -19.54 -4.25 -8.08
N ILE A 92 -18.49 -5.07 -7.97
CA ILE A 92 -18.61 -6.53 -7.82
C ILE A 92 -19.34 -6.90 -6.53
N VAL A 93 -19.02 -6.24 -5.41
CA VAL A 93 -19.67 -6.52 -4.12
C VAL A 93 -21.15 -6.13 -4.17
N ILE A 94 -21.49 -4.98 -4.76
CA ILE A 94 -22.89 -4.56 -4.94
C ILE A 94 -23.66 -5.52 -5.84
N SER A 95 -23.06 -6.00 -6.93
CA SER A 95 -23.76 -6.89 -7.86
C SER A 95 -24.11 -8.25 -7.21
N ILE A 96 -23.32 -8.70 -6.23
CA ILE A 96 -23.54 -9.95 -5.50
C ILE A 96 -24.48 -9.75 -4.29
N THR A 97 -24.29 -8.68 -3.51
CA THR A 97 -24.94 -8.51 -2.19
C THR A 97 -26.14 -7.55 -2.21
N GLY A 98 -26.31 -6.79 -3.29
CA GLY A 98 -27.33 -5.75 -3.42
C GLY A 98 -27.04 -4.50 -2.57
N LEU A 99 -27.86 -3.46 -2.74
CA LEU A 99 -27.69 -2.16 -2.07
C LEU A 99 -28.25 -2.11 -0.65
N LYS A 100 -29.05 -3.11 -0.23
CA LYS A 100 -29.89 -3.02 0.99
C LYS A 100 -29.10 -2.91 2.30
N ASN A 101 -27.83 -3.33 2.33
CA ASN A 101 -27.00 -3.36 3.53
C ASN A 101 -25.83 -2.36 3.52
N LEU A 102 -25.83 -1.39 2.58
CA LEU A 102 -24.76 -0.41 2.46
C LEU A 102 -25.09 0.88 3.21
N SER A 103 -24.27 1.20 4.20
CA SER A 103 -24.28 2.52 4.84
C SER A 103 -23.64 3.56 3.93
N ILE A 104 -24.08 4.81 4.05
CA ILE A 104 -23.48 5.96 3.35
C ILE A 104 -21.96 6.03 3.63
N THR A 105 -21.54 5.69 4.85
CA THR A 105 -20.13 5.63 5.23
C THR A 105 -19.33 4.65 4.35
N LYS A 106 -19.83 3.42 4.13
CA LYS A 106 -19.17 2.42 3.26
C LYS A 106 -19.10 2.86 1.81
N ILE A 107 -20.11 3.59 1.35
CA ILE A 107 -20.12 4.15 -0.01
C ILE A 107 -19.03 5.22 -0.15
N LEU A 108 -18.95 6.14 0.81
CA LEU A 108 -17.93 7.19 0.80
C LEU A 108 -16.51 6.64 0.91
N THR A 109 -16.28 5.64 1.78
CA THR A 109 -14.96 4.99 1.90
C THR A 109 -14.59 4.22 0.64
N ALA A 110 -15.55 3.61 -0.07
CA ALA A 110 -15.30 2.96 -1.35
C ALA A 110 -15.04 3.95 -2.51
N ILE A 111 -15.67 5.13 -2.50
CA ILE A 111 -15.47 6.14 -3.56
C ILE A 111 -14.13 6.86 -3.35
N PHE A 112 -13.76 7.19 -2.10
CA PHE A 112 -12.53 7.90 -1.76
C PHE A 112 -11.66 7.12 -0.75
N PRO A 113 -11.19 5.91 -1.09
CA PRO A 113 -10.48 5.01 -0.17
C PRO A 113 -9.16 5.56 0.36
N VAL A 114 -8.48 6.40 -0.44
CA VAL A 114 -7.21 7.04 -0.03
C VAL A 114 -7.47 8.22 0.92
N VAL A 115 -8.59 8.93 0.77
CA VAL A 115 -8.92 10.08 1.63
C VAL A 115 -9.40 9.61 2.99
N PHE A 116 -10.23 8.56 3.00
CA PHE A 116 -10.77 7.99 4.23
C PHE A 116 -9.86 6.94 4.89
N GLY A 117 -8.67 6.68 4.34
CA GLY A 117 -7.70 5.76 4.95
C GLY A 117 -8.13 4.29 4.95
N GLU A 118 -9.09 3.90 4.10
CA GLU A 118 -9.59 2.52 3.99
C GLU A 118 -8.44 1.53 3.74
N TYR A 119 -7.48 1.93 2.90
CA TYR A 119 -6.23 1.22 2.71
C TYR A 119 -5.11 2.01 3.37
N TRP A 120 -4.91 1.75 4.67
CA TRP A 120 -3.91 2.41 5.51
C TRP A 120 -2.55 2.56 4.83
N PHE A 121 -1.96 1.44 4.38
CA PHE A 121 -0.63 1.44 3.78
C PHE A 121 -0.56 2.29 2.50
N ILE A 122 -1.59 2.25 1.65
CA ILE A 122 -1.59 3.03 0.41
C ILE A 122 -1.66 4.52 0.72
N THR A 123 -2.50 4.91 1.66
CA THR A 123 -2.68 6.30 2.07
C THR A 123 -1.37 6.89 2.58
N GLU A 124 -0.73 6.19 3.50
CA GLU A 124 0.57 6.63 4.03
C GLU A 124 1.67 6.62 2.96
N PHE A 125 1.67 5.64 2.06
CA PHE A 125 2.68 5.56 1.01
C PHE A 125 2.50 6.65 -0.06
N VAL A 126 1.26 7.08 -0.33
CA VAL A 126 0.98 8.27 -1.15
C VAL A 126 1.57 9.50 -0.48
N VAL A 127 1.34 9.69 0.81
CA VAL A 127 1.92 10.80 1.59
C VAL A 127 3.45 10.74 1.52
N LEU A 128 4.06 9.59 1.78
CA LEU A 128 5.51 9.40 1.68
C LEU A 128 6.05 9.86 0.31
N MET A 129 5.40 9.49 -0.79
CA MET A 129 5.81 9.91 -2.14
C MET A 129 5.79 11.43 -2.34
N LEU A 130 4.90 12.15 -1.66
CA LEU A 130 4.88 13.61 -1.66
C LEU A 130 6.04 14.21 -0.86
N PHE A 131 6.48 13.52 0.20
CA PHE A 131 7.60 13.93 1.05
C PHE A 131 8.98 13.53 0.52
N VAL A 132 9.10 12.54 -0.38
CA VAL A 132 10.38 12.12 -0.96
C VAL A 132 11.26 13.27 -1.49
N PRO A 133 10.74 14.27 -2.24
CA PRO A 133 11.55 15.39 -2.71
C PRO A 133 12.19 16.19 -1.57
N LEU A 134 11.46 16.38 -0.46
CA LEU A 134 11.98 17.03 0.74
C LEU A 134 13.07 16.18 1.39
N LEU A 135 12.81 14.87 1.56
CA LEU A 135 13.77 13.93 2.14
C LEU A 135 15.07 13.86 1.33
N ASN A 136 14.99 13.84 0.00
CA ASN A 136 16.17 13.82 -0.86
C ASN A 136 16.99 15.11 -0.74
N ARG A 137 16.34 16.28 -0.56
CA ARG A 137 17.05 17.54 -0.30
C ARG A 137 17.76 17.53 1.05
N MET A 138 17.14 16.98 2.10
CA MET A 138 17.79 16.84 3.40
C MET A 138 19.06 15.98 3.32
N LEU A 139 19.01 14.88 2.56
CA LEU A 139 20.17 14.01 2.35
C LEU A 139 21.34 14.72 1.63
N THR A 140 21.07 15.75 0.83
CA THR A 140 22.14 16.53 0.19
C THR A 140 22.80 17.56 1.10
N VAL A 141 22.16 17.96 2.19
CA VAL A 141 22.74 18.91 3.16
C VAL A 141 23.61 18.17 4.18
N ILE A 142 23.32 16.89 4.45
CA ILE A 142 24.03 16.06 5.43
C ILE A 142 25.31 15.42 4.83
N LYS A 143 25.44 15.39 3.50
CA LYS A 143 26.66 14.96 2.81
C LYS A 143 27.62 16.11 2.62
#